data_AF-A0A7X9UIJ8-F1
#
_entry.id   AF-A0A7X9UIJ8-F1
#
_cell.length_a   1.000
_cell.length_b   1.000
_cell.length_c   1.000
_cell.angle_alpha   90.00
_cell.angle_beta   90.00
_cell.angle_gamma   90.00
#
_symmetry.space_group_name_H-M   'P 1'
#
loop_
_entity.id
_entity.type
_entity.pdbx_description
1 polymer ?
#
loop_
_entity_poly.entity_id
_entity_poly.type
_entity_poly.pdbx_seq_one_letter_code
_entity_poly.pdbx_strand_id
1 'polypeptide(L)'
;MYLIRLKPYSDESLSSFLSRLAYANGVSLIPLLKDASSPDYTLRTDRIYLIDQYPSLILNISYLSKRTELDKEEIYTLTFYYAISKFVHSKKESHSRILRGLIRKEFCYCPHCLDEANYLRLQWGIVGLDICLKHQCYLRHTCLKCHSSLPWSTLLAGNCCPLCGIFLGTLPRNKEQVVINIPEQQWLERQWGYLLQCSDASYSPENVAQKIMHVIHQQSPHLSLRDACNQLKMDYQELLQQIRGTHTRKRSVHISTLLNFLSQTTTDISSFLSNELPLHWSNYIESKDVIAIDQGATCIAPWCIFDPCKDQLCDTGTSYKKLKNNRVRRKYSFCPQCGCIYYFDEQGQQKEKDGYIEAFNTFQEEWRQLTPEHWRGSLKHIAFFRTRIISTVDSFVDQTLLNRFQQAVLEHMTLNHIKSWSCWKSESHYLMYRYHITILRLKHNLKKSLGPRLNFTLKRKELKDAVEQIKMRNESITLQNLASRIHISVATLRSWKEGYDLYLEAKRKQVSEVHQARTSELYIQIKRLLSDHQGKTLMIKEVYAHLNVRQSYLIKISPDVTFFISEAVRVHNNQSYHCGNEK
;
A
#
# COMPACT_ATOMS: atom_id res chain seq x y z
N MET A 1 -5.78 27.34 41.15
CA MET A 1 -7.05 27.94 40.69
C MET A 1 -6.67 29.17 39.87
N TYR A 2 -7.22 29.37 38.67
CA TYR A 2 -6.95 30.60 37.92
C TYR A 2 -7.79 31.72 38.53
N LEU A 3 -7.12 32.80 38.96
CA LEU A 3 -7.77 33.90 39.70
C LEU A 3 -8.59 34.77 38.76
N ILE A 4 -8.09 34.98 37.53
CA ILE A 4 -8.79 35.70 36.48
C ILE A 4 -9.35 34.69 35.48
N ARG A 5 -10.67 34.76 35.28
CA ARG A 5 -11.42 33.88 34.37
C ARG A 5 -11.84 34.68 33.15
N LEU A 6 -11.58 34.11 31.98
CA LEU A 6 -11.96 34.70 30.71
C LEU A 6 -13.09 33.88 30.08
N LYS A 7 -13.98 34.56 29.37
CA LYS A 7 -14.91 33.91 28.46
C LYS A 7 -14.25 33.75 27.09
N PRO A 8 -14.30 32.56 26.48
CA PRO A 8 -13.81 32.38 25.12
C PRO A 8 -14.69 33.13 24.11
N TYR A 9 -14.11 33.50 22.97
CA TYR A 9 -14.91 33.94 21.81
C TYR A 9 -15.45 32.73 21.04
N SER A 10 -16.55 32.91 20.31
CA SER A 10 -17.29 31.82 19.65
C SER A 10 -16.50 31.05 18.59
N ASP A 11 -15.51 31.68 17.96
CA ASP A 11 -14.66 31.12 16.90
C ASP A 11 -13.18 31.04 17.31
N GLU A 12 -12.87 31.22 18.60
CA GLU A 12 -11.52 31.21 19.14
C GLU A 12 -10.92 29.81 19.19
N SER A 13 -9.60 29.70 18.95
CA SER A 13 -8.87 28.43 19.17
C SER A 13 -8.51 28.23 20.64
N LEU A 14 -8.44 26.97 21.09
CA LEU A 14 -8.09 26.63 22.47
C LEU A 14 -6.70 27.16 22.82
N SER A 15 -5.73 27.06 21.90
CA SER A 15 -4.40 27.63 22.08
C SER A 15 -4.43 29.16 22.26
N SER A 16 -5.28 29.88 21.54
CA SER A 16 -5.50 31.33 21.73
C SER A 16 -6.11 31.62 23.10
N PHE A 17 -7.19 30.92 23.46
CA PHE A 17 -7.88 31.10 24.72
C PHE A 17 -6.94 30.89 25.91
N LEU A 18 -6.17 29.79 25.90
CA LEU A 18 -5.19 29.48 26.95
C LEU A 18 -4.04 30.49 27.00
N SER A 19 -3.62 31.04 25.86
CA SER A 19 -2.62 32.12 25.81
C SER A 19 -3.13 33.40 26.47
N ARG A 20 -4.36 33.80 26.17
CA ARG A 20 -5.02 34.96 26.82
C ARG A 20 -5.26 34.72 28.31
N LEU A 21 -5.68 33.52 28.68
CA LEU A 21 -5.88 33.14 30.07
C LEU A 21 -4.57 33.19 30.86
N ALA A 22 -3.47 32.68 30.27
CA ALA A 22 -2.13 32.78 30.85
C ALA A 22 -1.73 34.25 31.04
N TYR A 23 -1.89 35.07 30.00
CA TYR A 23 -1.61 36.51 30.05
C TYR A 23 -2.37 37.22 31.18
N ALA A 24 -3.68 37.00 31.25
CA ALA A 24 -4.54 37.61 32.26
C ALA A 24 -4.14 37.20 33.67
N ASN A 25 -3.63 35.98 33.87
CA ASN A 25 -3.15 35.49 35.17
C ASN A 25 -1.65 35.75 35.41
N GLY A 26 -0.98 36.55 34.58
CA GLY A 26 0.43 36.90 34.76
C GLY A 26 1.41 35.73 34.62
N VAL A 27 1.00 34.66 33.93
CA VAL A 27 1.84 33.48 33.67
C VAL A 27 2.09 33.30 32.18
N SER A 28 3.15 32.59 31.81
CA SER A 28 3.35 32.20 30.41
C SER A 28 2.52 30.97 30.05
N LEU A 29 2.31 30.75 28.75
CA LEU A 29 1.49 29.63 28.25
C LEU A 29 2.06 28.26 28.66
N ILE A 30 3.39 28.08 28.60
CA ILE A 30 4.02 26.76 28.85
C ILE A 30 3.77 26.25 30.28
N PRO A 31 4.01 27.03 31.35
CA PRO A 31 3.61 26.65 32.72
C PRO A 31 2.13 26.31 32.86
N LEU A 32 1.23 27.09 32.25
CA LEU A 32 -0.20 26.82 32.30
C LEU A 32 -0.53 25.47 31.63
N LEU A 33 0.05 25.19 30.47
CA LEU A 33 -0.13 23.91 29.78
C LEU A 33 0.44 22.74 30.56
N LYS A 34 1.56 22.92 31.28
CA LYS A 34 2.11 21.87 32.16
C LYS A 34 1.18 21.58 33.34
N ASP A 35 0.61 22.62 33.97
CA ASP A 35 -0.38 22.47 35.04
C ASP A 35 -1.63 21.71 34.56
N ALA A 36 -2.08 21.99 33.33
CA ALA A 36 -3.25 21.35 32.73
C ALA A 36 -2.95 20.05 31.97
N SER A 37 -1.70 19.57 31.94
CA SER A 37 -1.31 18.43 31.10
C SER A 37 -1.89 17.10 31.58
N SER A 38 -2.13 16.19 30.65
CA SER A 38 -2.52 14.82 30.97
C SER A 38 -1.35 14.07 31.63
N PRO A 39 -1.60 13.25 32.69
CA PRO A 39 -0.53 12.57 33.43
C PRO A 39 0.40 11.72 32.55
N ASP A 40 -0.16 11.08 31.52
CA ASP A 40 0.56 10.17 30.63
C ASP A 40 1.17 10.87 29.40
N TYR A 41 1.13 12.20 29.34
CA TYR A 41 1.59 12.97 28.18
C TYR A 41 2.76 13.91 28.52
N THR A 42 3.89 13.72 27.84
CA THR A 42 5.02 14.64 27.93
C THR A 42 4.83 15.82 26.96
N LEU A 43 4.50 16.99 27.51
CA LEU A 43 4.34 18.22 26.72
C LEU A 43 5.66 18.60 26.02
N ARG A 44 5.61 18.73 24.70
CA ARG A 44 6.72 19.25 23.88
C ARG A 44 6.31 20.55 23.21
N THR A 45 7.20 21.53 23.21
CA THR A 45 6.96 22.87 22.63
C THR A 45 6.72 22.81 21.12
N ASP A 46 7.42 21.94 20.40
CA ASP A 46 7.26 21.74 18.95
C ASP A 46 5.91 21.10 18.54
N ARG A 47 5.07 20.74 19.51
CA ARG A 47 3.79 20.04 19.30
C ARG A 47 2.59 20.73 19.94
N ILE A 48 2.73 22.01 20.32
CA ILE A 48 1.63 22.79 20.92
C ILE A 48 0.41 22.87 20.01
N TYR A 49 0.62 22.92 18.69
CA TYR A 49 -0.47 22.90 17.69
C TYR A 49 -1.39 21.67 17.77
N LEU A 50 -0.98 20.60 18.45
CA LEU A 50 -1.82 19.43 18.66
C LEU A 50 -2.88 19.65 19.76
N ILE A 51 -2.78 20.70 20.58
CA ILE A 51 -3.80 21.04 21.59
C ILE A 51 -5.14 21.28 20.91
N ASP A 52 -5.13 22.02 19.80
CA ASP A 52 -6.33 22.30 19.04
C ASP A 52 -6.82 21.06 18.27
N GLN A 53 -6.00 20.04 18.05
CA GLN A 53 -6.40 18.82 17.31
C GLN A 53 -6.86 17.68 18.20
N TYR A 54 -6.12 17.41 19.27
CA TYR A 54 -6.30 16.26 20.16
C TYR A 54 -6.23 16.75 21.61
N PRO A 55 -7.15 17.63 22.04
CA PRO A 55 -7.09 18.28 23.35
C PRO A 55 -7.00 17.27 24.48
N SER A 56 -7.83 16.20 24.45
CA SER A 56 -7.87 15.16 25.49
C SER A 56 -6.63 14.27 25.54
N LEU A 57 -5.83 14.22 24.47
CA LEU A 57 -4.56 13.49 24.49
C LEU A 57 -3.50 14.26 25.29
N ILE A 58 -3.55 15.60 25.25
CA ILE A 58 -2.49 16.48 25.74
C ILE A 58 -2.84 17.08 27.09
N LEU A 59 -4.11 17.42 27.26
CA LEU A 59 -4.63 18.15 28.41
C LEU A 59 -5.65 17.30 29.16
N ASN A 60 -5.64 17.44 30.48
CA ASN A 60 -6.69 16.93 31.32
C ASN A 60 -7.90 17.87 31.25
N ILE A 61 -8.81 17.61 30.30
CA ILE A 61 -10.01 18.45 30.06
C ILE A 61 -10.91 18.56 31.29
N SER A 62 -11.00 17.51 32.11
CA SER A 62 -11.78 17.56 33.35
C SER A 62 -11.15 18.51 34.38
N TYR A 63 -9.82 18.54 34.46
CA TYR A 63 -9.10 19.48 35.31
C TYR A 63 -9.21 20.91 34.78
N LEU A 64 -9.02 21.09 33.46
CA LEU A 64 -9.11 22.39 32.82
C LEU A 64 -10.50 23.01 32.99
N SER A 65 -11.56 22.24 32.73
CA SER A 65 -12.96 22.63 32.96
C SER A 65 -13.20 23.16 34.37
N LYS A 66 -12.72 22.46 35.40
CA LYS A 66 -12.82 22.92 36.80
C LYS A 66 -12.03 24.20 37.07
N ARG A 67 -10.88 24.38 36.40
CA ARG A 67 -10.00 25.54 36.63
C ARG A 67 -10.47 26.78 35.88
N THR A 68 -11.11 26.62 34.73
CA THR A 68 -11.64 27.71 33.91
C THR A 68 -13.11 28.00 34.15
N GLU A 69 -13.83 27.11 34.84
CA GLU A 69 -15.31 27.12 34.95
C GLU A 69 -16.01 27.12 33.60
N LEU A 70 -15.43 26.39 32.65
CA LEU A 70 -16.07 26.12 31.37
C LEU A 70 -16.54 24.68 31.36
N ASP A 71 -17.68 24.44 30.72
CA ASP A 71 -18.12 23.08 30.45
C ASP A 71 -17.15 22.40 29.48
N LYS A 72 -17.06 21.06 29.57
CA LYS A 72 -16.16 20.31 28.69
C LYS A 72 -16.49 20.52 27.22
N GLU A 73 -17.78 20.60 26.89
CA GLU A 73 -18.25 20.86 25.54
C GLU A 73 -17.82 22.26 25.06
N GLU A 74 -17.86 23.28 25.91
CA GLU A 74 -17.34 24.62 25.59
C GLU A 74 -15.83 24.61 25.35
N ILE A 75 -15.07 23.75 26.02
CA ILE A 75 -13.64 23.59 25.73
C ILE A 75 -13.44 22.90 24.37
N TYR A 76 -14.27 21.90 24.04
CA TYR A 76 -14.17 21.19 22.76
C TYR A 76 -14.56 22.05 21.56
N THR A 77 -15.48 23.01 21.70
CA THR A 77 -15.82 23.95 20.60
C THR A 77 -14.65 24.85 20.20
N LEU A 78 -13.67 25.04 21.08
CA LEU A 78 -12.42 25.76 20.80
C LEU A 78 -11.39 24.91 20.04
N THR A 79 -11.74 23.69 19.61
CA THR A 79 -10.82 22.71 19.01
C THR A 79 -11.41 22.05 17.78
N PHE A 80 -10.58 21.32 17.03
CA PHE A 80 -11.00 20.46 15.92
C PHE A 80 -11.68 19.15 16.37
N TYR A 81 -11.97 18.99 17.68
CA TYR A 81 -12.59 17.78 18.24
C TYR A 81 -13.84 17.36 17.47
N TYR A 82 -14.81 18.25 17.27
CA TYR A 82 -16.07 17.90 16.59
C TYR A 82 -15.90 17.58 15.10
N ALA A 83 -14.88 18.14 14.44
CA ALA A 83 -14.58 17.77 13.07
C ALA A 83 -13.97 16.36 12.99
N ILE A 84 -13.22 15.96 14.02
CA ILE A 84 -12.62 14.62 14.11
C ILE A 84 -13.67 13.60 14.56
N SER A 85 -14.40 13.85 15.65
CA SER A 85 -15.34 12.92 16.29
C SER A 85 -16.44 12.43 15.34
N LYS A 86 -16.90 13.31 14.43
CA LYS A 86 -17.84 12.96 13.36
C LYS A 86 -17.39 11.79 12.47
N PHE A 87 -16.10 11.49 12.42
CA PHE A 87 -15.53 10.47 11.54
C PHE A 87 -14.53 9.53 12.25
N VAL A 88 -14.49 9.49 13.59
CA VAL A 88 -13.62 8.56 14.32
C VAL A 88 -14.28 7.19 14.46
N HIS A 89 -13.51 6.14 14.17
CA HIS A 89 -13.94 4.74 14.34
C HIS A 89 -12.98 3.91 15.20
N SER A 90 -11.87 4.51 15.62
CA SER A 90 -10.90 3.89 16.53
C SER A 90 -11.13 4.37 17.94
N LYS A 91 -10.85 3.51 18.93
CA LYS A 91 -10.86 3.88 20.37
C LYS A 91 -9.93 5.07 20.72
N LYS A 92 -9.03 5.45 19.81
CA LYS A 92 -8.13 6.61 19.94
C LYS A 92 -8.32 7.53 18.74
N GLU A 93 -8.71 8.78 18.96
CA GLU A 93 -8.96 9.79 17.93
C GLU A 93 -7.72 10.08 17.06
N SER A 94 -6.53 10.10 17.68
CA SER A 94 -5.24 10.36 17.02
C SER A 94 -4.86 9.33 15.96
N HIS A 95 -5.49 8.15 15.97
CA HIS A 95 -5.22 7.10 14.98
C HIS A 95 -6.00 7.31 13.67
N SER A 96 -7.05 8.14 13.67
CA SER A 96 -7.86 8.41 12.48
C SER A 96 -7.06 9.10 11.37
N ARG A 97 -6.10 9.96 11.73
CA ARG A 97 -5.29 10.79 10.81
C ARG A 97 -6.13 11.54 9.76
N ILE A 98 -7.40 11.80 10.05
CA ILE A 98 -8.36 12.34 9.08
C ILE A 98 -8.10 13.81 8.69
N LEU A 99 -7.41 14.54 9.57
CA LEU A 99 -6.97 15.92 9.38
C LEU A 99 -5.47 16.05 9.05
N ARG A 100 -4.80 14.94 8.71
CA ARG A 100 -3.35 14.94 8.55
C ARG A 100 -2.94 15.86 7.40
N GLY A 101 -2.14 16.89 7.72
CA GLY A 101 -1.68 17.85 6.72
C GLY A 101 -2.68 18.95 6.38
N LEU A 102 -3.87 18.94 6.99
CA LEU A 102 -4.86 20.02 6.86
C LEU A 102 -4.71 21.10 7.93
N ILE A 103 -3.99 20.81 9.02
CA ILE A 103 -3.79 21.77 10.10
C ILE A 103 -2.36 22.31 10.05
N ARG A 104 -2.23 23.63 10.08
CA ARG A 104 -0.98 24.38 10.06
C ARG A 104 -0.19 24.16 11.35
N LYS A 105 1.14 24.13 11.22
CA LYS A 105 2.08 24.13 12.36
C LYS A 105 2.46 25.53 12.83
N GLU A 106 2.22 26.52 11.99
CA GLU A 106 2.37 27.94 12.28
C GLU A 106 0.97 28.52 12.49
N PHE A 107 0.85 29.55 13.33
CA PHE A 107 -0.43 30.23 13.44
C PHE A 107 -0.52 31.32 12.37
N CYS A 108 -1.73 31.51 11.87
CA CYS A 108 -2.04 32.58 10.94
C CYS A 108 -2.97 33.59 11.63
N TYR A 109 -2.85 34.86 11.26
CA TYR A 109 -3.63 35.92 11.88
C TYR A 109 -4.01 37.02 10.89
N CYS A 110 -5.12 37.70 11.15
CA CYS A 110 -5.46 38.98 10.53
C CYS A 110 -5.08 40.13 11.49
N PRO A 111 -4.23 41.08 11.09
CA PRO A 111 -3.88 42.22 11.94
C PRO A 111 -5.12 43.03 12.36
N HIS A 112 -6.06 43.27 11.44
CA HIS A 112 -7.28 44.00 11.71
C HIS A 112 -8.19 43.29 12.72
N CYS A 113 -8.35 41.96 12.63
CA CYS A 113 -9.12 41.23 13.63
C CYS A 113 -8.45 41.27 15.00
N LEU A 114 -7.12 41.14 15.07
CA LEU A 114 -6.40 41.20 16.34
C LEU A 114 -6.54 42.57 17.02
N ASP A 115 -6.51 43.65 16.24
CA ASP A 115 -6.72 45.03 16.71
C ASP A 115 -8.16 45.23 17.24
N GLU A 116 -9.16 44.71 16.54
CA GLU A 116 -10.56 44.76 16.97
C GLU A 116 -10.84 43.90 18.21
N ALA A 117 -10.26 42.70 18.25
CA ALA A 117 -10.42 41.74 19.34
C ALA A 117 -9.19 40.83 19.40
N ASN A 118 -8.46 40.91 20.51
CA ASN A 118 -7.15 40.28 20.65
C ASN A 118 -7.22 38.74 20.87
N TYR A 119 -7.63 37.98 19.85
CA TYR A 119 -7.68 36.52 19.84
C TYR A 119 -7.45 35.93 18.43
N LEU A 120 -7.05 34.66 18.37
CA LEU A 120 -6.88 33.91 17.12
C LEU A 120 -8.07 32.96 16.89
N ARG A 121 -8.56 32.94 15.65
CA ARG A 121 -9.65 32.06 15.26
C ARG A 121 -9.15 30.64 15.01
N LEU A 122 -9.94 29.64 15.42
CA LEU A 122 -9.63 28.22 15.21
C LEU A 122 -9.45 27.88 13.72
N GLN A 123 -10.33 28.42 12.88
CA GLN A 123 -10.32 28.13 11.44
C GLN A 123 -9.06 28.62 10.72
N TRP A 124 -8.36 29.63 11.26
CA TRP A 124 -7.08 30.07 10.71
C TRP A 124 -5.95 29.05 10.92
N GLY A 125 -6.18 28.00 11.69
CA GLY A 125 -5.31 26.82 11.74
C GLY A 125 -5.42 25.92 10.52
N ILE A 126 -6.39 26.11 9.61
CA ILE A 126 -6.64 25.21 8.48
C ILE A 126 -5.86 25.64 7.24
N VAL A 127 -5.13 24.71 6.63
CA VAL A 127 -4.46 24.88 5.34
C VAL A 127 -5.50 25.13 4.23
N GLY A 128 -5.30 26.19 3.46
CA GLY A 128 -6.21 26.61 2.38
C GLY A 128 -7.20 27.71 2.78
N LEU A 129 -7.39 27.98 4.09
CA LEU A 129 -8.09 29.19 4.55
C LEU A 129 -7.06 30.31 4.74
N ASP A 130 -6.73 31.02 3.67
CA ASP A 130 -5.64 32.00 3.60
C ASP A 130 -6.14 33.45 3.62
N ILE A 131 -7.45 33.69 3.57
CA ILE A 131 -8.05 35.02 3.53
C ILE A 131 -8.94 35.24 4.76
N CYS A 132 -8.81 36.39 5.41
CA CYS A 132 -9.80 36.85 6.37
C CYS A 132 -11.01 37.40 5.61
N LEU A 133 -12.17 36.74 5.65
CA LEU A 133 -13.36 37.22 4.94
C LEU A 133 -13.93 38.54 5.50
N LYS A 134 -13.73 38.82 6.80
CA LYS A 134 -14.19 40.07 7.43
C LYS A 134 -13.46 41.30 6.89
N HIS A 135 -12.14 41.20 6.70
CA HIS A 135 -11.29 42.33 6.29
C HIS A 135 -10.76 42.20 4.86
N GLN A 136 -11.07 41.09 4.18
CA GLN A 136 -10.69 40.80 2.79
C GLN A 136 -9.18 40.96 2.53
N CYS A 137 -8.37 40.44 3.46
CA CYS A 137 -6.91 40.47 3.39
C CYS A 137 -6.31 39.08 3.61
N TYR A 138 -5.10 38.85 3.10
CA TYR A 138 -4.37 37.61 3.39
C TYR A 138 -4.03 37.49 4.88
N LEU A 139 -4.21 36.29 5.42
CA LEU A 139 -3.73 35.95 6.75
C LEU A 139 -2.20 35.89 6.73
N ARG A 140 -1.59 36.38 7.81
CA ARG A 140 -0.13 36.45 7.98
C ARG A 140 0.35 35.34 8.90
N HIS A 141 1.50 34.76 8.58
CA HIS A 141 2.24 33.80 9.41
C HIS A 141 3.62 34.34 9.82
N THR A 142 3.91 35.59 9.47
CA THR A 142 5.14 36.32 9.78
C THR A 142 4.83 37.67 10.39
N CYS A 143 5.72 38.17 11.24
CA CYS A 143 5.58 39.50 11.82
C CYS A 143 5.77 40.60 10.76
N LEU A 144 4.90 41.62 10.75
CA LEU A 144 5.00 42.74 9.80
C LEU A 144 6.23 43.64 10.00
N LYS A 145 6.83 43.66 11.20
CA LYS A 145 8.02 44.49 11.48
C LYS A 145 9.34 43.74 11.26
N CYS A 146 9.49 42.55 11.84
CA CYS A 146 10.76 41.81 11.79
C CYS A 146 10.75 40.63 10.82
N HIS A 147 9.63 40.34 10.18
CA HIS A 147 9.45 39.25 9.21
C HIS A 147 9.75 37.83 9.72
N SER A 148 9.96 37.66 11.04
CA SER A 148 10.13 36.35 11.66
C SER A 148 8.86 35.51 11.50
N SER A 149 9.03 34.21 11.22
CA SER A 149 7.95 33.21 11.29
C SER A 149 7.40 33.11 12.72
N LEU A 150 6.13 32.74 12.81
CA LEU A 150 5.33 32.67 14.02
C LEU A 150 4.82 31.23 14.26
N PRO A 151 5.70 30.31 14.72
CA PRO A 151 5.26 28.99 15.13
C PRO A 151 4.42 29.05 16.40
N TRP A 152 3.47 28.11 16.57
CA TRP A 152 2.62 28.01 17.77
C TRP A 152 3.42 27.93 19.09
N SER A 153 4.63 27.39 19.04
CA SER A 153 5.53 27.30 20.19
C SER A 153 6.00 28.65 20.74
N THR A 154 5.92 29.70 19.92
CA THR A 154 6.37 31.05 20.23
C THR A 154 5.21 32.02 20.45
N LEU A 155 3.98 31.52 20.52
CA LEU A 155 2.81 32.34 20.81
C LEU A 155 3.00 32.96 22.21
N LEU A 156 3.37 34.24 22.24
CA LEU A 156 3.48 35.00 23.46
C LEU A 156 2.09 35.41 23.96
N ALA A 157 2.03 35.56 25.27
CA ALA A 157 0.92 36.15 25.98
C ALA A 157 0.60 37.54 25.36
N GLY A 158 -0.65 37.76 24.93
CA GLY A 158 -1.10 39.03 24.32
C GLY A 158 -0.95 39.17 22.81
N ASN A 159 -0.58 38.11 22.08
CA ASN A 159 -0.41 38.10 20.61
C ASN A 159 0.64 39.12 20.12
N CYS A 160 1.76 39.21 20.82
CA CYS A 160 2.94 39.97 20.42
C CYS A 160 3.95 39.08 19.70
N CYS A 161 4.76 39.69 18.82
CA CYS A 161 5.86 39.01 18.17
C CYS A 161 6.91 38.56 19.22
N PRO A 162 7.34 37.29 19.21
CA PRO A 162 8.33 36.77 20.15
C PRO A 162 9.71 37.40 20.01
N LEU A 163 10.05 37.87 18.80
CA LEU A 163 11.38 38.40 18.51
C LEU A 163 11.49 39.91 18.75
N CYS A 164 10.49 40.69 18.30
CA CYS A 164 10.54 42.16 18.39
C CYS A 164 9.56 42.77 19.40
N GLY A 165 8.75 41.96 20.07
CA GLY A 165 7.80 42.40 21.09
C GLY A 165 6.59 43.20 20.58
N ILE A 166 6.52 43.50 19.28
CA ILE A 166 5.42 44.29 18.72
C ILE A 166 4.12 43.49 18.69
N PHE A 167 3.02 44.14 19.08
CA PHE A 167 1.67 43.62 18.94
C PHE A 167 1.34 43.29 17.47
N LEU A 168 0.93 42.06 17.20
CA LEU A 168 0.69 41.58 15.84
C LEU A 168 -0.49 42.26 15.15
N GLY A 169 -1.43 42.84 15.91
CA GLY A 169 -2.51 43.67 15.36
C GLY A 169 -2.08 45.04 14.85
N THR A 170 -0.81 45.44 15.02
CA THR A 170 -0.30 46.72 14.49
C THR A 170 -0.51 46.78 12.98
N LEU A 171 -1.39 47.71 12.54
CA LEU A 171 -1.83 47.77 11.16
C LEU A 171 -0.71 48.22 10.21
N PRO A 172 -0.58 47.59 9.03
CA PRO A 172 0.29 48.11 7.98
C PRO A 172 -0.28 49.43 7.45
N ARG A 173 0.59 50.35 7.02
CA ARG A 173 0.17 51.66 6.48
C ARG A 173 -0.67 51.54 5.20
N ASN A 174 -0.58 50.42 4.49
CA ASN A 174 -1.32 50.16 3.26
C ASN A 174 -2.25 48.94 3.44
N LYS A 175 -3.53 49.08 3.09
CA LYS A 175 -4.46 47.94 2.97
C LYS A 175 -4.15 47.18 1.69
N GLU A 176 -3.57 45.99 1.82
CA GLU A 176 -3.59 45.00 0.75
C GLU A 176 -4.98 44.37 0.70
N GLN A 177 -5.85 44.90 -0.17
CA GLN A 177 -7.13 44.26 -0.47
C GLN A 177 -6.92 43.11 -1.44
N VAL A 178 -7.53 41.96 -1.11
CA VAL A 178 -7.51 40.76 -1.94
C VAL A 178 -8.88 40.59 -2.56
N VAL A 179 -8.96 40.66 -3.90
CA VAL A 179 -10.23 40.46 -4.64
C VAL A 179 -10.34 39.03 -5.20
N ILE A 180 -9.22 38.32 -5.32
CA ILE A 180 -9.15 37.00 -5.97
C ILE A 180 -9.46 35.89 -4.95
N ASN A 181 -10.25 34.89 -5.35
CA ASN A 181 -10.61 33.68 -4.58
C ASN A 181 -11.57 33.84 -3.39
N ILE A 182 -12.24 34.99 -3.21
CA ILE A 182 -13.25 35.17 -2.14
C ILE A 182 -14.35 34.09 -2.16
N PRO A 183 -14.96 33.70 -3.31
CA PRO A 183 -16.02 32.69 -3.31
C PRO A 183 -15.56 31.31 -2.83
N GLU A 184 -14.35 30.89 -3.21
CA GLU A 184 -13.76 29.62 -2.76
C GLU A 184 -13.49 29.63 -1.25
N GLN A 185 -12.95 30.73 -0.73
CA GLN A 185 -12.71 30.91 0.70
C GLN A 185 -14.03 30.93 1.50
N GLN A 186 -15.06 31.61 0.98
CA GLN A 186 -16.42 31.59 1.55
C GLN A 186 -17.00 30.18 1.59
N TRP A 187 -16.81 29.41 0.52
CA TRP A 187 -17.27 28.02 0.48
C TRP A 187 -16.54 27.17 1.51
N LEU A 188 -15.21 27.25 1.59
CA LEU A 188 -14.40 26.52 2.57
C LEU A 188 -14.74 26.90 4.02
N GLU A 189 -14.88 28.20 4.33
CA GLU A 189 -15.24 28.67 5.68
C GLU A 189 -16.60 28.12 6.12
N ARG A 190 -17.57 28.05 5.19
CA ARG A 190 -18.88 27.42 5.43
C ARG A 190 -18.77 25.92 5.69
N GLN A 191 -17.98 25.19 4.89
CA GLN A 191 -17.80 23.74 5.08
C GLN A 191 -17.20 23.44 6.46
N TRP A 192 -16.17 24.20 6.84
CA TRP A 192 -15.52 24.05 8.14
C TRP A 192 -16.39 24.53 9.30
N GLY A 193 -17.20 25.56 9.11
CA GLY A 193 -18.20 25.99 10.10
C GLY A 193 -19.14 24.85 10.49
N TYR A 194 -19.63 24.09 9.51
CA TYR A 194 -20.46 22.90 9.78
C TYR A 194 -19.65 21.77 10.47
N LEU A 195 -18.44 21.49 10.00
CA LEU A 195 -17.60 20.43 10.58
C LEU A 195 -17.26 20.67 12.05
N LEU A 196 -16.98 21.93 12.41
CA LEU A 196 -16.60 22.35 13.76
C LEU A 196 -17.79 22.49 14.72
N GLN A 197 -19.02 22.52 14.22
CA GLN A 197 -20.21 22.64 15.05
C GLN A 197 -20.34 21.43 16.00
N CYS A 198 -20.71 21.71 17.26
CA CYS A 198 -21.02 20.68 18.25
C CYS A 198 -22.13 19.76 17.71
N SER A 199 -21.85 18.45 17.72
CA SER A 199 -22.77 17.44 17.20
C SER A 199 -22.35 16.05 17.68
N ASP A 200 -23.34 15.23 18.03
CA ASP A 200 -23.18 13.80 18.33
C ASP A 200 -23.22 12.92 17.06
N ALA A 201 -23.30 13.53 15.87
CA ALA A 201 -23.33 12.80 14.62
C ALA A 201 -22.02 12.02 14.42
N SER A 202 -22.14 10.77 13.97
CA SER A 202 -21.00 9.91 13.64
C SER A 202 -21.24 9.21 12.31
N TYR A 203 -20.28 9.34 11.40
CA TYR A 203 -20.38 8.85 10.03
C TYR A 203 -19.30 7.80 9.77
N SER A 204 -19.71 6.54 9.62
CA SER A 204 -18.77 5.45 9.34
C SER A 204 -18.08 5.61 7.97
N PRO A 205 -16.88 5.04 7.75
CA PRO A 205 -16.21 5.15 6.46
C PRO A 205 -17.03 4.50 5.35
N GLU A 206 -17.73 3.41 5.69
CA GLU A 206 -18.62 2.73 4.77
C GLU A 206 -19.77 3.68 4.38
N ASN A 207 -20.41 4.34 5.34
CA ASN A 207 -21.51 5.27 5.08
C ASN A 207 -21.07 6.47 4.22
N VAL A 208 -19.94 7.11 4.56
CA VAL A 208 -19.40 8.23 3.78
C VAL A 208 -19.06 7.80 2.35
N ALA A 209 -18.41 6.65 2.19
CA ALA A 209 -18.04 6.13 0.87
C ALA A 209 -19.25 5.76 0.01
N GLN A 210 -20.30 5.20 0.62
CA GLN A 210 -21.56 4.90 -0.06
C GLN A 210 -22.29 6.18 -0.50
N LYS A 211 -22.28 7.23 0.32
CA LYS A 211 -22.82 8.55 -0.06
C LYS A 211 -22.06 9.18 -1.21
N ILE A 212 -20.71 9.10 -1.21
CA ILE A 212 -19.88 9.55 -2.35
C ILE A 212 -20.32 8.83 -3.63
N MET A 213 -20.42 7.50 -3.59
CA MET A 213 -20.84 6.70 -4.73
C MET A 213 -22.25 7.08 -5.22
N HIS A 214 -23.17 7.36 -4.30
CA HIS A 214 -24.53 7.78 -4.63
C HIS A 214 -24.55 9.10 -5.38
N VAL A 215 -23.81 10.10 -4.89
CA VAL A 215 -23.69 11.41 -5.57
C VAL A 215 -23.05 11.26 -6.95
N ILE A 216 -22.01 10.44 -7.09
CA ILE A 216 -21.39 10.14 -8.39
C ILE A 216 -22.43 9.55 -9.36
N HIS A 217 -23.21 8.58 -8.91
CA HIS A 217 -24.22 7.92 -9.75
C HIS A 217 -25.33 8.89 -10.16
N GLN A 218 -25.77 9.80 -9.27
CA GLN A 218 -26.77 10.81 -9.60
C GLN A 218 -26.27 11.80 -10.66
N GLN A 219 -25.01 12.24 -10.56
CA GLN A 219 -24.44 13.23 -11.48
C GLN A 219 -23.98 12.65 -12.82
N SER A 220 -23.67 11.36 -12.86
CA SER A 220 -23.13 10.69 -14.05
C SER A 220 -23.66 9.27 -14.20
N PRO A 221 -24.99 9.09 -14.40
CA PRO A 221 -25.62 7.77 -14.47
C PRO A 221 -25.13 6.90 -15.63
N HIS A 222 -24.55 7.53 -16.67
CA HIS A 222 -24.03 6.83 -17.85
C HIS A 222 -22.57 6.42 -17.74
N LEU A 223 -21.83 6.90 -16.73
CA LEU A 223 -20.42 6.56 -16.53
C LEU A 223 -20.27 5.38 -15.57
N SER A 224 -19.27 4.54 -15.83
CA SER A 224 -18.88 3.57 -14.82
C SER A 224 -18.30 4.29 -13.61
N LEU A 225 -18.51 3.76 -12.40
CA LEU A 225 -17.96 4.33 -11.16
C LEU A 225 -16.44 4.55 -11.27
N ARG A 226 -15.72 3.65 -11.95
CA ARG A 226 -14.28 3.79 -12.16
C ARG A 226 -13.93 5.00 -13.02
N ASP A 227 -14.68 5.22 -14.10
CA ASP A 227 -14.42 6.32 -15.02
C ASP A 227 -14.79 7.66 -14.39
N ALA A 228 -15.90 7.70 -13.64
CA ALA A 228 -16.28 8.87 -12.85
C ALA A 228 -15.24 9.20 -11.75
N CYS A 229 -14.75 8.19 -11.01
CA CYS A 229 -13.66 8.40 -10.05
C CYS A 229 -12.38 8.93 -10.72
N ASN A 230 -12.05 8.48 -11.93
CA ASN A 230 -10.89 9.01 -12.66
C ASN A 230 -11.06 10.49 -13.02
N GLN A 231 -12.26 10.91 -13.45
CA GLN A 231 -12.55 12.31 -13.75
C GLN A 231 -12.45 13.19 -12.49
N LEU A 232 -12.94 12.69 -11.35
CA LEU A 232 -12.91 13.38 -10.06
C LEU A 232 -11.57 13.27 -9.31
N LYS A 233 -10.57 12.61 -9.91
CA LYS A 233 -9.25 12.32 -9.31
C LYS A 233 -9.34 11.58 -7.97
N MET A 234 -10.30 10.67 -7.84
CA MET A 234 -10.49 9.83 -6.66
C MET A 234 -9.97 8.41 -6.89
N ASP A 235 -9.41 7.79 -5.84
CA ASP A 235 -8.98 6.39 -5.91
C ASP A 235 -10.19 5.45 -5.86
N TYR A 236 -10.54 4.90 -7.04
CA TYR A 236 -11.61 3.94 -7.20
C TYR A 236 -11.44 2.68 -6.33
N GLN A 237 -10.21 2.17 -6.17
CA GLN A 237 -9.98 0.95 -5.39
C GLN A 237 -10.15 1.20 -3.90
N GLU A 238 -9.65 2.33 -3.40
CA GLU A 238 -9.83 2.73 -2.00
C GLU A 238 -11.30 2.95 -1.68
N LEU A 239 -12.02 3.67 -2.54
CA LEU A 239 -13.46 3.92 -2.39
C LEU A 239 -14.25 2.60 -2.35
N LEU A 240 -14.00 1.66 -3.28
CA LEU A 240 -14.67 0.36 -3.27
C LEU A 240 -14.34 -0.48 -2.04
N GLN A 241 -13.09 -0.45 -1.57
CA GLN A 241 -12.71 -1.20 -0.37
C GLN A 241 -13.41 -0.66 0.87
N GLN A 242 -13.57 0.67 0.96
CA GLN A 242 -14.33 1.36 2.00
C GLN A 242 -15.82 1.03 1.93
N ILE A 243 -16.44 1.12 0.75
CA ILE A 243 -17.86 0.74 0.56
C ILE A 243 -18.13 -0.68 1.06
N ARG A 244 -17.22 -1.62 0.76
CA ARG A 244 -17.36 -3.04 1.12
C ARG A 244 -16.95 -3.36 2.56
N GLY A 245 -16.38 -2.41 3.30
CA GLY A 245 -15.78 -2.68 4.61
C GLY A 245 -14.63 -3.70 4.58
N THR A 246 -14.00 -3.92 3.42
CA THR A 246 -12.97 -4.98 3.23
C THR A 246 -11.55 -4.54 3.61
N HIS A 247 -11.39 -3.29 4.02
CA HIS A 247 -10.09 -2.75 4.36
C HIS A 247 -9.59 -3.35 5.68
N THR A 248 -8.39 -3.95 5.67
CA THR A 248 -7.79 -4.60 6.87
C THR A 248 -7.63 -3.67 8.07
N ARG A 249 -7.56 -2.36 7.82
CA ARG A 249 -7.57 -1.30 8.85
C ARG A 249 -8.68 -0.31 8.52
N LYS A 250 -9.75 -0.23 9.31
CA LYS A 250 -10.80 0.78 9.08
C LYS A 250 -10.17 2.19 9.08
N ARG A 251 -10.31 2.90 7.95
CA ARG A 251 -9.80 4.26 7.75
C ARG A 251 -10.92 5.09 7.14
N SER A 252 -11.21 6.22 7.77
CA SER A 252 -12.15 7.21 7.30
C SER A 252 -11.63 7.87 6.02
N VAL A 253 -12.54 8.32 5.15
CA VAL A 253 -12.18 9.18 4.01
C VAL A 253 -11.52 10.44 4.55
N HIS A 254 -10.34 10.78 4.05
CA HIS A 254 -9.63 11.97 4.49
C HIS A 254 -10.44 13.23 4.19
N ILE A 255 -10.50 14.20 5.10
CA ILE A 255 -11.35 15.40 4.93
C ILE A 255 -10.96 16.17 3.66
N SER A 256 -9.68 16.23 3.30
CA SER A 256 -9.27 16.92 2.06
C SER A 256 -9.85 16.25 0.82
N THR A 257 -9.89 14.91 0.80
CA THR A 257 -10.46 14.15 -0.32
C THR A 257 -11.96 14.40 -0.40
N LEU A 258 -12.65 14.44 0.74
CA LEU A 258 -14.07 14.74 0.81
C LEU A 258 -14.37 16.17 0.33
N LEU A 259 -13.65 17.19 0.83
CA LEU A 259 -13.86 18.58 0.41
C LEU A 259 -13.51 18.80 -1.07
N ASN A 260 -12.46 18.15 -1.58
CA ASN A 260 -12.12 18.21 -3.01
C ASN A 260 -13.19 17.54 -3.88
N PHE A 261 -13.82 16.46 -3.40
CA PHE A 261 -14.95 15.84 -4.07
C PHE A 261 -16.16 16.79 -4.07
N LEU A 262 -16.56 17.28 -2.90
CA LEU A 262 -17.71 18.15 -2.71
C LEU A 262 -17.64 19.47 -3.50
N SER A 263 -16.44 20.06 -3.60
CA SER A 263 -16.23 21.26 -4.42
C SER A 263 -16.43 21.00 -5.91
N GLN A 264 -15.96 19.85 -6.43
CA GLN A 264 -16.17 19.46 -7.83
C GLN A 264 -17.63 19.11 -8.14
N THR A 265 -18.36 18.56 -7.16
CA THR A 265 -19.78 18.21 -7.31
C THR A 265 -20.72 19.36 -6.91
N THR A 266 -20.18 20.54 -6.56
CA THR A 266 -20.94 21.71 -6.06
C THR A 266 -21.90 21.39 -4.92
N THR A 267 -21.52 20.44 -4.05
CA THR A 267 -22.37 19.94 -2.96
C THR A 267 -21.87 20.47 -1.61
N ASP A 268 -22.75 21.02 -0.78
CA ASP A 268 -22.39 21.42 0.59
C ASP A 268 -22.30 20.19 1.51
N ILE A 269 -21.33 20.20 2.43
CA ILE A 269 -21.06 19.08 3.35
C ILE A 269 -22.24 18.80 4.29
N SER A 270 -22.98 19.83 4.68
CA SER A 270 -24.18 19.70 5.50
C SER A 270 -25.27 18.92 4.76
N SER A 271 -25.51 19.25 3.49
CA SER A 271 -26.46 18.54 2.62
C SER A 271 -25.99 17.12 2.36
N PHE A 272 -24.70 16.92 2.05
CA PHE A 272 -24.13 15.60 1.83
C PHE A 272 -24.27 14.68 3.06
N LEU A 273 -23.93 15.16 4.25
CA LEU A 273 -23.96 14.36 5.46
C LEU A 273 -25.37 14.14 6.02
N SER A 274 -26.31 15.06 5.77
CA SER A 274 -27.73 14.89 6.16
C SER A 274 -28.54 14.01 5.20
N ASN A 275 -28.11 13.87 3.94
CA ASN A 275 -28.85 13.08 2.96
C ASN A 275 -28.87 11.58 3.32
N GLU A 276 -30.04 11.00 3.50
CA GLU A 276 -30.20 9.57 3.76
C GLU A 276 -30.05 8.76 2.47
N LEU A 277 -29.34 7.64 2.56
CA LEU A 277 -29.24 6.74 1.42
C LEU A 277 -30.59 6.04 1.21
N PRO A 278 -31.14 6.00 -0.02
CA PRO A 278 -32.38 5.28 -0.28
C PRO A 278 -32.28 3.81 0.12
N LEU A 279 -33.34 3.22 0.68
CA LEU A 279 -33.32 1.81 1.15
C LEU A 279 -32.92 0.80 0.08
N HIS A 280 -33.26 1.05 -1.19
CA HIS A 280 -32.87 0.20 -2.32
C HIS A 280 -31.38 0.31 -2.69
N TRP A 281 -30.68 1.34 -2.21
CA TRP A 281 -29.25 1.56 -2.45
C TRP A 281 -28.38 0.52 -1.78
N SER A 282 -28.76 0.05 -0.59
CA SER A 282 -28.07 -1.06 0.09
C SER A 282 -28.10 -2.34 -0.74
N ASN A 283 -29.26 -2.65 -1.33
CA ASN A 283 -29.41 -3.80 -2.23
C ASN A 283 -28.59 -3.64 -3.51
N TYR A 284 -28.47 -2.40 -4.02
CA TYR A 284 -27.60 -2.09 -5.16
C TYR A 284 -26.14 -2.38 -4.81
N ILE A 285 -25.65 -1.99 -3.62
CA ILE A 285 -24.25 -2.19 -3.20
C ILE A 285 -23.91 -3.67 -2.94
N GLU A 286 -24.85 -4.42 -2.36
CA GLU A 286 -24.68 -5.84 -2.02
C GLU A 286 -24.83 -6.77 -3.22
N SER A 287 -25.61 -6.38 -4.22
CA SER A 287 -25.60 -7.10 -5.47
C SER A 287 -24.20 -6.97 -6.09
N LYS A 288 -23.64 -8.08 -6.56
CA LYS A 288 -22.34 -8.08 -7.26
C LYS A 288 -22.40 -7.30 -8.59
N ASP A 289 -23.53 -6.67 -8.89
CA ASP A 289 -23.90 -6.05 -10.16
C ASP A 289 -23.40 -4.61 -10.30
N VAL A 290 -22.88 -3.98 -9.22
CA VAL A 290 -22.34 -2.60 -9.26
C VAL A 290 -21.18 -2.38 -10.23
N ILE A 291 -20.58 -3.45 -10.77
CA ILE A 291 -19.37 -3.36 -11.62
C ILE A 291 -19.62 -3.64 -13.11
N ALA A 292 -20.84 -3.95 -13.53
CA ALA A 292 -21.07 -4.33 -14.92
C ALA A 292 -22.25 -3.54 -15.49
N ILE A 293 -22.16 -2.85 -16.62
CA ILE A 293 -21.97 -3.44 -17.97
C ILE A 293 -22.39 -4.93 -18.05
N ASP A 294 -23.39 -5.37 -17.26
CA ASP A 294 -23.91 -6.75 -17.28
C ASP A 294 -25.16 -6.89 -18.11
N GLN A 295 -25.82 -5.78 -18.43
CA GLN A 295 -27.02 -5.84 -19.23
C GLN A 295 -26.65 -5.96 -20.72
N GLY A 296 -26.29 -7.18 -21.17
CA GLY A 296 -26.37 -7.51 -22.60
C GLY A 296 -25.27 -8.38 -23.21
N ALA A 297 -24.38 -9.01 -22.45
CA ALA A 297 -23.36 -9.89 -23.07
C ALA A 297 -24.03 -11.18 -23.62
N THR A 298 -24.22 -11.25 -24.94
CA THR A 298 -24.81 -12.42 -25.61
C THR A 298 -23.78 -13.12 -26.49
N CYS A 299 -24.02 -14.39 -26.82
CA CYS A 299 -23.18 -15.05 -27.80
C CYS A 299 -23.49 -14.50 -29.20
N ILE A 300 -22.53 -13.80 -29.83
CA ILE A 300 -22.69 -13.21 -31.18
C ILE A 300 -22.18 -14.11 -32.32
N ALA A 301 -21.90 -15.39 -32.04
CA ALA A 301 -21.39 -16.32 -33.04
C ALA A 301 -22.53 -16.89 -33.91
N PRO A 302 -22.49 -16.73 -35.25
CA PRO A 302 -23.59 -17.11 -36.16
C PRO A 302 -23.97 -18.60 -36.16
N TRP A 303 -23.05 -19.48 -35.75
CA TRP A 303 -23.28 -20.93 -35.69
C TRP A 303 -23.68 -21.42 -34.28
N CYS A 304 -23.86 -20.49 -33.33
CA CYS A 304 -24.23 -20.85 -31.98
C CYS A 304 -25.75 -21.00 -31.85
N ILE A 305 -26.18 -22.10 -31.24
CA ILE A 305 -27.61 -22.36 -30.95
C ILE A 305 -28.16 -21.38 -29.88
N PHE A 306 -27.29 -20.73 -29.11
CA PHE A 306 -27.66 -19.78 -28.06
C PHE A 306 -27.82 -18.33 -28.56
N ASP A 307 -27.95 -18.11 -29.86
CA ASP A 307 -28.10 -16.77 -30.43
C ASP A 307 -29.58 -16.30 -30.44
N PRO A 308 -29.95 -15.16 -29.80
CA PRO A 308 -29.27 -14.41 -28.76
C PRO A 308 -30.03 -14.57 -27.42
N CYS A 309 -29.85 -15.69 -26.72
CA CYS A 309 -30.36 -15.83 -25.36
C CYS A 309 -29.47 -15.05 -24.39
N LYS A 310 -30.07 -14.11 -23.66
CA LYS A 310 -29.41 -13.39 -22.55
C LYS A 310 -28.98 -14.39 -21.46
N ASP A 311 -27.87 -14.08 -20.79
CA ASP A 311 -27.38 -14.74 -19.57
C ASP A 311 -26.80 -16.17 -19.68
N GLN A 312 -26.43 -16.62 -20.88
CA GLN A 312 -25.84 -17.98 -21.07
C GLN A 312 -24.30 -18.01 -21.20
N LEU A 313 -23.64 -16.86 -21.09
CA LEU A 313 -22.17 -16.80 -21.10
C LEU A 313 -21.62 -17.04 -19.67
N CYS A 314 -20.59 -17.88 -19.57
CA CYS A 314 -19.91 -18.15 -18.30
C CYS A 314 -18.69 -17.23 -18.13
N ASP A 315 -18.48 -16.70 -16.92
CA ASP A 315 -17.28 -15.91 -16.63
C ASP A 315 -16.01 -16.77 -16.66
N THR A 316 -14.96 -16.25 -17.29
CA THR A 316 -13.65 -16.93 -17.35
C THR A 316 -12.74 -16.64 -16.15
N GLY A 317 -13.22 -15.86 -15.17
CA GLY A 317 -12.43 -15.38 -14.02
C GLY A 317 -11.40 -14.30 -14.36
N THR A 318 -11.27 -13.90 -15.64
CA THR A 318 -10.41 -12.78 -16.07
C THR A 318 -11.26 -11.54 -16.30
N SER A 319 -11.29 -10.61 -15.34
CA SER A 319 -12.08 -9.38 -15.45
C SER A 319 -11.37 -8.25 -16.22
N TYR A 320 -10.03 -8.29 -16.30
CA TYR A 320 -9.25 -7.21 -16.89
C TYR A 320 -7.91 -7.70 -17.45
N LYS A 321 -7.54 -7.22 -18.65
CA LYS A 321 -6.22 -7.44 -19.23
C LYS A 321 -5.75 -6.20 -19.99
N LYS A 322 -4.62 -5.64 -19.58
CA LYS A 322 -3.92 -4.58 -20.33
C LYS A 322 -2.93 -5.22 -21.32
N LEU A 323 -3.00 -4.83 -22.58
CA LEU A 323 -2.12 -5.30 -23.65
C LEU A 323 -0.86 -4.44 -23.77
N LYS A 324 0.17 -4.94 -24.47
CA LYS A 324 1.46 -4.25 -24.67
C LYS A 324 1.32 -2.89 -25.37
N ASN A 325 0.29 -2.72 -26.19
CA ASN A 325 -0.04 -1.48 -26.90
C ASN A 325 -0.95 -0.54 -26.07
N ASN A 326 -0.94 -0.66 -24.75
CA ASN A 326 -1.84 0.02 -23.80
C ASN A 326 -3.34 -0.26 -23.95
N ARG A 327 -3.80 -0.99 -24.97
CA ARG A 327 -5.22 -1.32 -25.13
C ARG A 327 -5.72 -2.19 -23.99
N VAL A 328 -6.94 -1.95 -23.55
CA VAL A 328 -7.59 -2.67 -22.46
C VAL A 328 -8.65 -3.63 -23.01
N ARG A 329 -8.70 -4.83 -22.42
CA ARG A 329 -9.79 -5.80 -22.60
C ARG A 329 -10.41 -6.09 -21.24
N ARG A 330 -11.73 -5.94 -21.15
CA ARG A 330 -12.52 -6.09 -19.91
C ARG A 330 -13.43 -7.31 -20.03
N LYS A 331 -13.78 -7.90 -18.88
CA LYS A 331 -14.85 -8.89 -18.69
C LYS A 331 -14.83 -10.02 -19.73
N TYR A 332 -13.94 -10.98 -19.53
CA TYR A 332 -13.85 -12.12 -20.42
C TYR A 332 -14.92 -13.15 -20.07
N SER A 333 -15.79 -13.44 -21.02
CA SER A 333 -16.86 -14.43 -20.90
C SER A 333 -16.71 -15.51 -21.96
N PHE A 334 -17.16 -16.72 -21.67
CA PHE A 334 -17.03 -17.90 -22.50
C PHE A 334 -18.42 -18.47 -22.80
N CYS A 335 -18.70 -18.77 -24.06
CA CYS A 335 -19.93 -19.47 -24.41
C CYS A 335 -19.70 -20.98 -24.29
N PRO A 336 -20.41 -21.69 -23.40
CA PRO A 336 -20.25 -23.14 -23.26
C PRO A 336 -20.74 -23.90 -24.50
N GLN A 337 -21.58 -23.31 -25.35
CA GLN A 337 -22.11 -23.99 -26.53
C GLN A 337 -21.15 -23.94 -27.72
N CYS A 338 -20.84 -22.74 -28.22
CA CYS A 338 -19.92 -22.61 -29.35
C CYS A 338 -18.45 -22.68 -28.94
N GLY A 339 -18.11 -22.35 -27.69
CA GLY A 339 -16.73 -22.31 -27.20
C GLY A 339 -15.99 -21.01 -27.49
N CYS A 340 -16.67 -19.99 -28.04
CA CYS A 340 -16.09 -18.66 -28.26
C CYS A 340 -15.85 -17.94 -26.93
N ILE A 341 -14.80 -17.11 -26.91
CA ILE A 341 -14.49 -16.25 -25.78
C ILE A 341 -14.70 -14.80 -26.22
N TYR A 342 -15.45 -14.05 -25.43
CA TYR A 342 -15.77 -12.66 -25.64
C TYR A 342 -15.06 -11.76 -24.64
N TYR A 343 -14.90 -10.50 -24.98
CA TYR A 343 -14.44 -9.44 -24.09
C TYR A 343 -15.05 -8.11 -24.54
N PHE A 344 -15.04 -7.12 -23.65
CA PHE A 344 -15.38 -5.74 -23.98
C PHE A 344 -14.11 -4.92 -24.19
N ASP A 345 -14.07 -4.13 -25.26
CA ASP A 345 -12.98 -3.18 -25.51
C ASP A 345 -13.12 -1.88 -24.70
N GLU A 346 -12.28 -0.90 -24.98
CA GLU A 346 -12.27 0.40 -24.27
C GLU A 346 -13.53 1.21 -24.53
N GLN A 347 -14.18 0.99 -25.67
CA GLN A 347 -15.41 1.64 -26.10
C GLN A 347 -16.66 0.90 -25.59
N GLY A 348 -16.48 -0.21 -24.86
CA GLY A 348 -17.60 -1.03 -24.38
C GLY A 348 -18.24 -1.88 -25.49
N GLN A 349 -17.55 -2.10 -26.62
CA GLN A 349 -18.03 -3.01 -27.66
C GLN A 349 -17.62 -4.45 -27.34
N GLN A 350 -18.57 -5.37 -27.43
CA GLN A 350 -18.29 -6.79 -27.30
C GLN A 350 -17.57 -7.31 -28.54
N LYS A 351 -16.42 -7.97 -28.34
CA LYS A 351 -15.60 -8.57 -29.41
C LYS A 351 -15.25 -10.00 -29.08
N GLU A 352 -15.19 -10.84 -30.12
CA GLU A 352 -14.69 -12.21 -30.03
C GLU A 352 -13.16 -12.19 -30.01
N LYS A 353 -12.57 -13.02 -29.15
CA LYS A 353 -11.14 -12.97 -28.80
C LYS A 353 -10.25 -13.63 -29.84
N ASP A 354 -10.69 -14.74 -30.39
CA ASP A 354 -9.86 -15.74 -31.03
C ASP A 354 -9.91 -15.70 -32.56
N GLY A 355 -10.73 -14.80 -33.13
CA GLY A 355 -10.90 -14.53 -34.55
C GLY A 355 -11.83 -15.53 -35.25
N TYR A 356 -12.66 -16.27 -34.52
CA TYR A 356 -13.51 -17.32 -35.11
C TYR A 356 -14.65 -16.73 -35.93
N ILE A 357 -15.30 -15.67 -35.47
CA ILE A 357 -16.45 -15.08 -36.17
C ILE A 357 -16.01 -14.43 -37.48
N GLU A 358 -14.92 -13.68 -37.44
CA GLU A 358 -14.29 -13.10 -38.61
C GLU A 358 -13.91 -14.17 -39.64
N ALA A 359 -13.26 -15.26 -39.19
CA ALA A 359 -12.96 -16.40 -40.06
C ALA A 359 -14.24 -17.04 -40.63
N PHE A 360 -15.26 -17.30 -39.81
CA PHE A 360 -16.50 -17.90 -40.30
C PHE A 360 -17.14 -17.08 -41.42
N ASN A 361 -17.26 -15.77 -41.22
CA ASN A 361 -17.86 -14.85 -42.18
C ASN A 361 -17.03 -14.75 -43.47
N THR A 362 -15.71 -14.86 -43.38
CA THR A 362 -14.81 -14.79 -44.54
C THR A 362 -14.95 -16.01 -45.46
N PHE A 363 -15.33 -17.18 -44.92
CA PHE A 363 -15.25 -18.46 -45.63
C PHE A 363 -16.58 -19.24 -45.67
N GLN A 364 -17.73 -18.56 -45.50
CA GLN A 364 -19.07 -19.17 -45.36
C GLN A 364 -19.39 -20.26 -46.38
N GLU A 365 -18.95 -20.13 -47.64
CA GLU A 365 -19.25 -21.07 -48.73
C GLU A 365 -18.25 -22.25 -48.83
N GLU A 366 -17.02 -22.08 -48.33
CA GLU A 366 -15.94 -23.06 -48.49
C GLU A 366 -15.91 -24.11 -47.36
N TRP A 367 -16.54 -23.84 -46.20
CA TRP A 367 -16.46 -24.71 -45.02
C TRP A 367 -16.82 -26.18 -45.26
N ARG A 368 -17.72 -26.47 -46.21
CA ARG A 368 -18.16 -27.83 -46.52
C ARG A 368 -17.14 -28.63 -47.34
N GLN A 369 -16.14 -27.99 -47.94
CA GLN A 369 -15.17 -28.61 -48.86
C GLN A 369 -13.69 -28.47 -48.41
N LEU A 370 -13.43 -27.83 -47.25
CA LEU A 370 -12.07 -27.49 -46.81
C LEU A 370 -11.23 -28.70 -46.33
N THR A 371 -10.17 -29.01 -47.07
CA THR A 371 -9.01 -29.78 -46.58
C THR A 371 -7.94 -28.84 -45.99
N PRO A 372 -7.07 -29.30 -45.06
CA PRO A 372 -6.08 -28.43 -44.40
C PRO A 372 -5.07 -27.82 -45.39
N GLU A 373 -4.91 -28.45 -46.55
CA GLU A 373 -3.96 -28.09 -47.61
C GLU A 373 -4.40 -26.87 -48.42
N HIS A 374 -5.70 -26.55 -48.46
CA HIS A 374 -6.25 -25.44 -49.25
C HIS A 374 -6.54 -24.18 -48.42
N TRP A 375 -6.34 -24.24 -47.10
CA TRP A 375 -6.66 -23.14 -46.20
C TRP A 375 -5.52 -22.13 -46.07
N ARG A 376 -5.79 -20.87 -46.39
CA ARG A 376 -4.83 -19.76 -46.23
C ARG A 376 -4.83 -19.09 -44.85
N GLY A 377 -5.73 -19.49 -43.94
CA GLY A 377 -5.83 -18.94 -42.58
C GLY A 377 -5.06 -19.75 -41.52
N SER A 378 -5.37 -19.56 -40.23
CA SER A 378 -4.71 -20.32 -39.15
C SER A 378 -5.30 -21.73 -39.00
N LEU A 379 -4.44 -22.75 -38.81
CA LEU A 379 -4.81 -24.15 -38.52
C LEU A 379 -5.77 -24.30 -37.33
N LYS A 380 -5.71 -23.33 -36.39
CA LYS A 380 -6.63 -23.23 -35.25
C LYS A 380 -8.09 -23.09 -35.68
N HIS A 381 -8.38 -22.26 -36.69
CA HIS A 381 -9.74 -22.03 -37.16
C HIS A 381 -10.32 -23.30 -37.78
N ILE A 382 -9.54 -23.97 -38.64
CA ILE A 382 -9.94 -25.25 -39.24
C ILE A 382 -10.27 -26.27 -38.13
N ALA A 383 -9.37 -26.44 -37.16
CA ALA A 383 -9.56 -27.39 -36.07
C ALA A 383 -10.81 -27.08 -35.23
N PHE A 384 -11.08 -25.79 -35.00
CA PHE A 384 -12.26 -25.34 -34.26
C PHE A 384 -13.56 -25.65 -35.00
N PHE A 385 -13.64 -25.39 -36.30
CA PHE A 385 -14.87 -25.60 -37.08
C PHE A 385 -15.09 -27.06 -37.51
N ARG A 386 -14.02 -27.83 -37.75
CA ARG A 386 -14.11 -29.28 -38.04
C ARG A 386 -14.77 -30.07 -36.92
N THR A 387 -14.59 -29.65 -35.68
CA THR A 387 -15.18 -30.32 -34.52
C THR A 387 -16.61 -29.84 -34.20
N ARG A 388 -17.20 -28.97 -35.03
CA ARG A 388 -18.47 -28.28 -34.70
C ARG A 388 -19.47 -28.15 -35.85
N ILE A 389 -19.02 -27.81 -37.06
CA ILE A 389 -19.89 -27.43 -38.18
C ILE A 389 -19.85 -28.49 -39.30
N ILE A 390 -18.70 -29.13 -39.51
CA ILE A 390 -18.51 -30.10 -40.59
C ILE A 390 -19.03 -31.47 -40.10
N SER A 391 -20.31 -31.72 -40.33
CA SER A 391 -20.99 -33.01 -40.09
C SER A 391 -20.84 -33.91 -41.32
N THR A 392 -19.62 -34.37 -41.59
CA THR A 392 -19.41 -35.48 -42.54
C THR A 392 -19.10 -36.74 -41.77
N VAL A 393 -19.95 -37.75 -41.96
CA VAL A 393 -20.01 -39.18 -41.59
C VAL A 393 -18.84 -39.90 -40.89
N ASP A 394 -17.61 -39.37 -40.87
CA ASP A 394 -16.50 -39.91 -40.09
C ASP A 394 -16.24 -39.05 -38.85
N SER A 395 -16.40 -39.60 -37.65
CA SER A 395 -15.98 -38.93 -36.42
C SER A 395 -14.45 -38.80 -36.41
N PHE A 396 -13.92 -37.68 -36.91
CA PHE A 396 -12.48 -37.37 -36.94
C PHE A 396 -11.80 -37.34 -35.56
N VAL A 397 -12.58 -37.49 -34.47
CA VAL A 397 -12.13 -37.47 -33.09
C VAL A 397 -12.34 -38.87 -32.51
N ASP A 398 -11.25 -39.62 -32.31
CA ASP A 398 -11.24 -40.83 -31.51
C ASP A 398 -11.65 -40.51 -30.07
N GLN A 399 -12.77 -41.07 -29.62
CA GLN A 399 -13.33 -40.84 -28.29
C GLN A 399 -12.41 -41.34 -27.16
N THR A 400 -11.65 -42.40 -27.38
CA THR A 400 -10.69 -42.95 -26.40
C THR A 400 -9.56 -41.95 -26.18
N LEU A 401 -9.01 -41.40 -27.27
CA LEU A 401 -7.98 -40.37 -27.19
C LEU A 401 -8.51 -39.07 -26.60
N LEU A 402 -9.76 -38.69 -26.90
CA LEU A 402 -10.41 -37.53 -26.31
C LEU A 402 -10.57 -37.70 -24.78
N ASN A 403 -11.04 -38.86 -24.32
CA ASN A 403 -11.18 -39.16 -22.89
C ASN A 403 -9.82 -39.12 -22.18
N ARG A 404 -8.78 -39.68 -22.81
CA ARG A 404 -7.40 -39.58 -22.29
C ARG A 404 -6.93 -38.13 -22.19
N PHE A 405 -7.23 -37.28 -23.17
CA PHE A 405 -6.93 -35.85 -23.10
C PHE A 405 -7.67 -35.19 -21.94
N GLN A 406 -8.97 -35.45 -21.79
CA GLN A 406 -9.78 -34.92 -20.69
C GLN A 406 -9.17 -35.26 -19.33
N GLN A 407 -8.81 -36.53 -19.12
CA GLN A 407 -8.21 -36.99 -17.88
C GLN A 407 -6.88 -36.27 -17.58
N ALA A 408 -6.01 -36.13 -18.58
CA ALA A 408 -4.75 -35.40 -18.40
C ALA A 408 -4.97 -33.91 -18.03
N VAL A 409 -6.02 -33.28 -18.58
CA VAL A 409 -6.38 -31.90 -18.23
C VAL A 409 -6.93 -31.81 -16.79
N LEU A 410 -7.73 -32.79 -16.36
CA LEU A 410 -8.22 -32.89 -14.97
C LEU A 410 -7.07 -33.11 -13.98
N GLU A 411 -6.05 -33.86 -14.36
CA GLU A 411 -4.81 -34.09 -13.61
C GLU A 411 -3.81 -32.90 -13.69
N HIS A 412 -4.25 -31.74 -14.18
CA HIS A 412 -3.47 -30.52 -14.30
C HIS A 412 -2.22 -30.63 -15.20
N MET A 413 -2.16 -31.60 -16.11
CA MET A 413 -1.08 -31.71 -17.09
C MET A 413 -1.08 -30.49 -18.03
N THR A 414 0.11 -29.94 -18.32
CA THR A 414 0.21 -28.78 -19.21
C THR A 414 -0.08 -29.15 -20.66
N LEU A 415 -0.66 -28.23 -21.43
CA LEU A 415 -0.94 -28.44 -22.85
C LEU A 415 0.33 -28.71 -23.68
N ASN A 416 1.49 -28.22 -23.25
CA ASN A 416 2.77 -28.49 -23.92
C ASN A 416 3.21 -29.94 -23.72
N HIS A 417 2.99 -30.49 -22.52
CA HIS A 417 3.24 -31.91 -22.25
C HIS A 417 2.26 -32.78 -23.05
N ILE A 418 0.97 -32.42 -23.08
CA ILE A 418 0.00 -33.16 -23.90
C ILE A 418 0.37 -33.09 -25.38
N LYS A 419 0.84 -31.93 -25.88
CA LYS A 419 1.31 -31.76 -27.27
C LYS A 419 2.49 -32.68 -27.61
N SER A 420 3.31 -33.10 -26.65
CA SER A 420 4.46 -33.99 -26.88
C SER A 420 4.12 -35.49 -26.86
N TRP A 421 2.85 -35.88 -26.72
CA TRP A 421 2.47 -37.29 -26.83
C TRP A 421 2.73 -37.84 -28.24
N SER A 422 3.21 -39.07 -28.34
CA SER A 422 3.53 -39.74 -29.61
C SER A 422 2.30 -40.10 -30.45
N CYS A 423 1.08 -39.98 -29.90
CA CYS A 423 -0.16 -40.34 -30.57
C CYS A 423 -0.68 -39.31 -31.59
N TRP A 424 -0.02 -38.16 -31.74
CA TRP A 424 -0.46 -37.13 -32.67
C TRP A 424 0.04 -37.41 -34.09
N LYS A 425 -0.88 -37.64 -35.04
CA LYS A 425 -0.58 -37.80 -36.47
C LYS A 425 -0.04 -36.52 -37.12
N SER A 426 -0.43 -35.35 -36.61
CA SER A 426 0.01 -34.04 -37.10
C SER A 426 -0.33 -32.93 -36.07
N GLU A 427 0.16 -31.71 -36.29
CA GLU A 427 -0.24 -30.56 -35.47
C GLU A 427 -1.74 -30.26 -35.59
N SER A 428 -2.31 -30.36 -36.81
CA SER A 428 -3.76 -30.23 -37.01
C SER A 428 -4.54 -31.27 -36.21
N HIS A 429 -4.06 -32.52 -36.15
CA HIS A 429 -4.68 -33.57 -35.36
C HIS A 429 -4.73 -33.18 -33.87
N TYR A 430 -3.62 -32.75 -33.28
CA TYR A 430 -3.60 -32.25 -31.89
C TYR A 430 -4.55 -31.05 -31.67
N LEU A 431 -4.57 -30.09 -32.60
CA LEU A 431 -5.41 -28.90 -32.47
C LEU A 431 -6.91 -29.23 -32.47
N MET A 432 -7.34 -30.26 -33.20
CA MET A 432 -8.74 -30.72 -33.18
C MET A 432 -9.17 -31.14 -31.77
N TYR A 433 -8.34 -31.91 -31.04
CA TYR A 433 -8.63 -32.28 -29.66
C TYR A 433 -8.54 -31.07 -28.72
N ARG A 434 -7.51 -30.23 -28.86
CA ARG A 434 -7.32 -29.04 -28.02
C ARG A 434 -8.50 -28.06 -28.10
N TYR A 435 -9.06 -27.86 -29.29
CA TYR A 435 -10.18 -26.97 -29.54
C TYR A 435 -11.54 -27.67 -29.54
N HIS A 436 -11.58 -28.96 -29.24
CA HIS A 436 -12.82 -29.70 -29.04
C HIS A 436 -13.64 -29.07 -27.90
N ILE A 437 -14.96 -28.98 -28.07
CA ILE A 437 -15.82 -28.25 -27.13
C ILE A 437 -15.73 -28.80 -25.71
N THR A 438 -15.63 -30.12 -25.54
CA THR A 438 -15.46 -30.76 -24.23
C THR A 438 -14.18 -30.31 -23.52
N ILE A 439 -13.06 -30.21 -24.24
CA ILE A 439 -11.79 -29.75 -23.66
C ILE A 439 -11.85 -28.26 -23.33
N LEU A 440 -12.48 -27.44 -24.17
CA LEU A 440 -12.67 -26.01 -23.87
C LEU A 440 -13.53 -25.81 -22.62
N ARG A 441 -14.66 -26.53 -22.50
CA ARG A 441 -15.53 -26.51 -21.31
C ARG A 441 -14.75 -26.91 -20.06
N LEU A 442 -14.03 -28.03 -20.09
CA LEU A 442 -13.22 -28.49 -18.96
C LEU A 442 -12.18 -27.45 -18.54
N LYS A 443 -11.46 -26.85 -19.49
CA LYS A 443 -10.44 -25.84 -19.18
C LYS A 443 -11.00 -24.57 -18.54
N HIS A 444 -12.21 -24.18 -18.90
CA HIS A 444 -12.87 -23.00 -18.32
C HIS A 444 -13.57 -23.32 -16.98
N ASN A 445 -14.07 -24.54 -16.80
CA ASN A 445 -14.73 -24.98 -15.58
C ASN A 445 -13.77 -25.46 -14.49
N LEU A 446 -12.56 -25.87 -14.85
CA LEU A 446 -11.47 -26.14 -13.90
C LEU A 446 -11.08 -24.83 -13.21
N LYS A 447 -11.72 -24.57 -12.06
CA LYS A 447 -11.28 -23.54 -11.13
C LYS A 447 -9.79 -23.77 -10.89
N LYS A 448 -8.95 -22.80 -11.26
CA LYS A 448 -7.55 -22.79 -10.83
C LYS A 448 -7.58 -22.83 -9.31
N SER A 449 -7.32 -23.97 -8.69
CA SER A 449 -7.07 -24.01 -7.26
C SER A 449 -5.85 -23.11 -7.05
N LEU A 450 -6.06 -21.99 -6.37
CA LEU A 450 -4.95 -21.31 -5.75
C LEU A 450 -4.35 -22.37 -4.82
N GLY A 451 -3.10 -22.76 -5.09
CA GLY A 451 -2.41 -23.73 -4.24
C GLY A 451 -2.58 -23.33 -2.77
N PRO A 452 -2.69 -24.30 -1.84
CA PRO A 452 -2.91 -24.01 -0.45
C PRO A 452 -1.92 -22.94 0.02
N ARG A 453 -2.42 -21.91 0.73
CA ARG A 453 -1.55 -20.86 1.28
C ARG A 453 -0.44 -21.52 2.07
N LEU A 454 0.81 -21.21 1.72
CA LEU A 454 1.98 -21.73 2.42
C LEU A 454 1.85 -21.43 3.92
N ASN A 455 1.84 -22.48 4.73
CA ASN A 455 1.88 -22.35 6.18
C ASN A 455 3.33 -22.06 6.60
N PHE A 456 3.67 -20.78 6.73
CA PHE A 456 5.02 -20.36 7.09
C PHE A 456 5.47 -20.85 8.47
N THR A 457 4.54 -21.17 9.38
CA THR A 457 4.86 -21.76 10.68
C THR A 457 5.41 -23.17 10.52
N LEU A 458 4.77 -24.00 9.69
CA LEU A 458 5.27 -25.35 9.37
C LEU A 458 6.58 -25.27 8.57
N LYS A 459 6.65 -24.40 7.57
CA LYS A 459 7.86 -24.21 6.75
C LYS A 459 9.04 -23.69 7.56
N ARG A 460 8.82 -22.97 8.66
CA ARG A 460 9.88 -22.57 9.60
C ARG A 460 10.51 -23.77 10.30
N LYS A 461 9.70 -24.77 10.67
CA LYS A 461 10.21 -26.01 11.26
C LYS A 461 11.04 -26.79 10.23
N GLU A 462 10.49 -27.02 9.04
CA GLU A 462 11.21 -27.67 7.94
C GLU A 462 12.53 -26.97 7.58
N LEU A 463 12.56 -25.63 7.60
CA LEU A 463 13.77 -24.85 7.35
C LEU A 463 14.83 -25.06 8.43
N LYS A 464 14.45 -25.12 9.71
CA LYS A 464 15.38 -25.43 10.81
C LYS A 464 15.95 -26.84 10.65
N ASP A 465 15.09 -27.82 10.37
CA ASP A 465 15.49 -29.20 10.19
C ASP A 465 16.44 -29.35 8.99
N ALA A 466 16.17 -28.64 7.89
CA ALA A 466 17.03 -28.61 6.71
C ALA A 466 18.41 -27.98 7.00
N VAL A 467 18.47 -26.93 7.83
CA VAL A 467 19.75 -26.32 8.27
C VAL A 467 20.56 -27.33 9.08
N GLU A 468 19.96 -28.03 10.03
CA GLU A 468 20.67 -29.03 10.84
C GLU A 468 21.14 -30.22 9.99
N GLN A 469 20.33 -30.70 9.05
CA GLN A 469 20.76 -31.75 8.11
C GLN A 469 21.94 -31.33 7.23
N ILE A 470 21.98 -30.08 6.77
CA ILE A 470 23.11 -29.54 5.99
C ILE A 470 24.37 -29.49 6.86
N LYS A 471 24.26 -29.08 8.13
CA LYS A 471 25.38 -29.10 9.07
C LYS A 471 25.92 -30.51 9.33
N MET A 472 25.03 -31.47 9.59
CA MET A 472 25.42 -32.87 9.83
C MET A 472 26.17 -33.48 8.64
N ARG A 473 25.84 -33.05 7.40
CA ARG A 473 26.50 -33.53 6.17
C ARG A 473 27.71 -32.70 5.75
N ASN A 474 28.10 -31.70 6.54
CA ASN A 474 29.17 -30.75 6.23
C ASN A 474 29.00 -30.07 4.85
N GLU A 475 27.75 -29.83 4.43
CA GLU A 475 27.43 -29.19 3.16
C GLU A 475 27.40 -27.66 3.30
N SER A 476 27.64 -26.94 2.21
CA SER A 476 27.55 -25.47 2.24
C SER A 476 26.09 -24.99 2.35
N ILE A 477 25.83 -24.11 3.33
CA ILE A 477 24.53 -23.46 3.48
C ILE A 477 24.39 -22.42 2.36
N THR A 478 23.50 -22.66 1.40
CA THR A 478 23.16 -21.74 0.32
C THR A 478 21.65 -21.60 0.19
N LEU A 479 21.19 -20.45 -0.34
CA LEU A 479 19.76 -20.21 -0.56
C LEU A 479 19.14 -21.25 -1.49
N GLN A 480 19.87 -21.67 -2.52
CA GLN A 480 19.40 -22.68 -3.47
C GLN A 480 19.23 -24.04 -2.79
N ASN A 481 20.23 -24.49 -2.01
CA ASN A 481 20.19 -25.78 -1.32
C ASN A 481 19.02 -25.83 -0.31
N LEU A 482 18.85 -24.77 0.49
CA LEU A 482 17.75 -24.69 1.46
C LEU A 482 16.37 -24.64 0.79
N ALA A 483 16.19 -23.79 -0.23
CA ALA A 483 14.90 -23.64 -0.92
C ALA A 483 14.45 -24.95 -1.58
N SER A 484 15.40 -25.70 -2.16
CA SER A 484 15.16 -27.00 -2.77
C SER A 484 14.66 -28.03 -1.75
N ARG A 485 15.30 -28.09 -0.57
CA ARG A 485 14.99 -29.07 0.49
C ARG A 485 13.65 -28.84 1.19
N ILE A 486 13.15 -27.61 1.20
CA ILE A 486 11.83 -27.29 1.79
C ILE A 486 10.74 -27.06 0.73
N HIS A 487 11.04 -27.37 -0.54
CA HIS A 487 10.12 -27.27 -1.67
C HIS A 487 9.49 -25.87 -1.86
N ILE A 488 10.30 -24.81 -1.75
CA ILE A 488 9.87 -23.44 -2.08
C ILE A 488 10.81 -22.81 -3.10
N SER A 489 10.36 -21.76 -3.79
CA SER A 489 11.23 -21.00 -4.68
C SER A 489 12.21 -20.13 -3.90
N VAL A 490 13.39 -19.85 -4.48
CA VAL A 490 14.36 -18.91 -3.90
C VAL A 490 13.77 -17.51 -3.72
N ALA A 491 12.93 -17.07 -4.66
CA ALA A 491 12.23 -15.79 -4.56
C ALA A 491 11.30 -15.76 -3.33
N THR A 492 10.56 -16.85 -3.10
CA THR A 492 9.70 -17.01 -1.92
C THR A 492 10.52 -16.95 -0.64
N LEU A 493 11.62 -17.70 -0.55
CA LEU A 493 12.51 -17.69 0.62
C LEU A 493 13.10 -16.30 0.90
N ARG A 494 13.49 -15.55 -0.13
CA ARG A 494 14.00 -14.17 0.02
C ARG A 494 12.92 -13.19 0.49
N SER A 495 11.70 -13.34 -0.01
CA SER A 495 10.57 -12.47 0.37
C SER A 495 10.02 -12.78 1.77
N TRP A 496 10.28 -13.99 2.29
CA TRP A 496 9.87 -14.42 3.62
C TRP A 496 10.91 -14.00 4.66
N LYS A 497 10.68 -12.85 5.31
CA LYS A 497 11.61 -12.23 6.27
C LYS A 497 12.17 -13.19 7.32
N GLU A 498 11.30 -13.88 8.07
CA GLU A 498 11.75 -14.78 9.15
C GLU A 498 12.60 -15.95 8.65
N GLY A 499 12.26 -16.51 7.48
CA GLY A 499 13.04 -17.59 6.88
C GLY A 499 14.37 -17.10 6.33
N TYR A 500 14.40 -15.90 5.75
CA TYR A 500 15.62 -15.27 5.26
C TYR A 500 16.59 -14.91 6.40
N ASP A 501 16.07 -14.37 7.50
CA ASP A 501 16.86 -14.05 8.69
C ASP A 501 17.50 -15.33 9.29
N LEU A 502 16.74 -16.43 9.35
CA LEU A 502 17.22 -17.74 9.82
C LEU A 502 18.34 -18.28 8.92
N TYR A 503 18.19 -18.16 7.59
CA TYR A 503 19.26 -18.49 6.65
C TYR A 503 20.53 -17.67 6.91
N LEU A 504 20.40 -16.35 7.08
CA LEU A 504 21.55 -15.46 7.30
C LEU A 504 22.27 -15.76 8.61
N GLU A 505 21.53 -16.09 9.67
CA GLU A 505 22.08 -16.51 10.95
C GLU A 505 22.85 -17.83 10.81
N ALA A 506 22.23 -18.85 10.21
CA ALA A 506 22.84 -20.14 10.00
C ALA A 506 24.10 -20.06 9.12
N LYS A 507 24.07 -19.22 8.07
CA LYS A 507 25.22 -19.00 7.19
C LYS A 507 26.38 -18.32 7.92
N ARG A 508 26.11 -17.29 8.71
CA ARG A 508 27.13 -16.60 9.51
C ARG A 508 27.78 -17.55 10.50
N LYS A 509 26.98 -18.38 11.18
CA LYS A 509 27.47 -19.39 12.13
C LYS A 509 28.38 -20.40 11.45
N GLN A 510 27.97 -20.99 10.32
CA GLN A 510 28.81 -21.94 9.57
C GLN A 510 30.14 -21.31 9.13
N VAL A 511 30.13 -20.06 8.65
CA VAL A 511 31.37 -19.36 8.25
C VAL A 511 32.30 -19.17 9.46
N SER A 512 31.76 -18.79 10.61
CA SER A 512 32.53 -18.63 11.85
C SER A 512 33.13 -19.96 12.33
N GLU A 513 32.35 -21.05 12.30
CA GLU A 513 32.81 -22.38 12.72
C GLU A 513 33.92 -22.91 11.81
N VAL A 514 33.76 -22.77 10.48
CA VAL A 514 34.79 -23.15 9.50
C VAL A 514 36.06 -22.32 9.69
N HIS A 515 35.92 -21.03 9.97
CA HIS A 515 37.05 -20.14 10.23
C HIS A 515 37.81 -20.51 11.52
N GLN A 516 37.09 -20.79 12.61
CA GLN A 516 37.69 -21.22 13.87
C GLN A 516 38.41 -22.56 13.72
N ALA A 517 37.78 -23.55 13.08
CA ALA A 517 38.41 -24.84 12.82
C ALA A 517 39.70 -24.71 12.01
N ARG A 518 39.68 -23.90 10.94
CA ARG A 518 40.87 -23.65 10.12
C ARG A 518 41.95 -22.91 10.89
N THR A 519 41.58 -21.96 11.75
CA THR A 519 42.51 -21.22 12.61
C THR A 519 43.21 -22.16 13.60
N SER A 520 42.46 -23.04 14.27
CA SER A 520 43.03 -24.06 15.16
C SER A 520 43.98 -25.02 14.44
N GLU A 521 43.61 -25.44 13.22
CA GLU A 521 44.46 -26.29 12.38
C GLU A 521 45.80 -25.61 12.06
N LEU A 522 45.78 -24.32 11.68
CA LEU A 522 46.98 -23.54 11.41
C LEU A 522 47.88 -23.44 12.66
N TYR A 523 47.32 -23.19 13.85
CA TYR A 523 48.11 -23.19 15.09
C TYR A 523 48.83 -24.53 15.32
N ILE A 524 48.14 -25.65 15.09
CA ILE A 524 48.72 -26.99 15.23
C ILE A 524 49.85 -27.20 14.21
N GLN A 525 49.64 -26.83 12.95
CA GLN A 525 50.65 -26.95 11.89
C GLN A 525 51.89 -26.11 12.20
N ILE A 526 51.71 -24.87 12.68
CA ILE A 526 52.82 -24.00 13.08
C ILE A 526 53.63 -24.63 14.22
N LYS A 527 52.96 -25.08 15.29
CA LYS A 527 53.65 -25.71 16.43
C LYS A 527 54.44 -26.94 15.99
N ARG A 528 53.84 -27.79 15.15
CA ARG A 528 54.51 -28.98 14.59
C ARG A 528 55.75 -28.60 13.78
N LEU A 529 55.62 -27.61 12.88
CA LEU A 529 56.74 -27.15 12.06
C LEU A 529 57.93 -26.67 12.91
N LEU A 530 57.65 -25.90 13.97
CA LEU A 530 58.70 -25.41 14.88
C LEU A 530 59.37 -26.54 15.67
N SER A 531 58.60 -27.55 16.09
CA SER A 531 59.16 -28.75 16.74
C SER A 531 60.04 -29.56 15.79
N ASP A 532 59.65 -29.70 14.52
CA ASP A 532 60.40 -30.47 13.52
C ASP A 532 61.73 -29.80 13.11
N HIS A 533 61.92 -28.51 13.41
CA HIS A 533 63.10 -27.71 13.03
C HIS A 533 63.95 -27.25 14.23
N GLN A 534 63.90 -27.95 15.36
CA GLN A 534 64.73 -27.63 16.54
C GLN A 534 66.23 -27.45 16.18
N GLY A 535 66.81 -26.33 16.62
CA GLY A 535 68.22 -26.01 16.41
C GLY A 535 68.55 -25.37 15.06
N LYS A 536 67.55 -25.05 14.22
CA LYS A 536 67.73 -24.30 12.97
C LYS A 536 66.96 -22.99 13.01
N THR A 537 67.52 -21.94 12.41
CA THR A 537 66.79 -20.69 12.23
C THR A 537 65.78 -20.81 11.10
N LEU A 538 64.54 -20.38 11.33
CA LEU A 538 63.48 -20.33 10.33
C LEU A 538 63.17 -18.89 9.91
N MET A 539 62.96 -18.69 8.61
CA MET A 539 62.46 -17.42 8.09
C MET A 539 60.92 -17.42 8.06
N ILE A 540 60.31 -16.29 8.38
CA ILE A 540 58.84 -16.14 8.37
C ILE A 540 58.22 -16.56 7.01
N LYS A 541 58.90 -16.27 5.90
CA LYS A 541 58.48 -16.68 4.55
C LYS A 541 58.34 -18.20 4.38
N GLU A 542 59.17 -18.99 5.08
CA GLU A 542 59.18 -20.45 5.01
C GLU A 542 57.97 -21.04 5.75
N VAL A 543 57.58 -20.41 6.86
CA VAL A 543 56.36 -20.80 7.60
C VAL A 543 55.11 -20.58 6.73
N TYR A 544 54.98 -19.42 6.07
CA TYR A 544 53.85 -19.18 5.16
C TYR A 544 53.85 -20.11 3.95
N ALA A 545 55.02 -20.45 3.41
CA ALA A 545 55.15 -21.42 2.32
C ALA A 545 54.69 -22.83 2.77
N HIS A 546 55.09 -23.26 3.98
CA HIS A 546 54.70 -24.55 4.55
C HIS A 546 53.18 -24.65 4.81
N LEU A 547 52.56 -23.58 5.31
CA LEU A 547 51.12 -23.53 5.54
C LEU A 547 50.30 -23.46 4.23
N ASN A 548 50.96 -23.28 3.08
CA ASN A 548 50.35 -23.05 1.77
C ASN A 548 49.32 -21.90 1.80
N VAL A 549 49.64 -20.82 2.51
CA VAL A 549 48.78 -19.65 2.67
C VAL A 549 49.58 -18.36 2.45
N ARG A 550 49.03 -17.45 1.65
CA ARG A 550 49.62 -16.11 1.46
C ARG A 550 49.46 -15.28 2.74
N GLN A 551 50.54 -14.61 3.17
CA GLN A 551 50.53 -13.73 4.34
C GLN A 551 49.47 -12.63 4.25
N SER A 552 49.32 -11.98 3.08
CA SER A 552 48.32 -10.93 2.86
C SER A 552 46.88 -11.42 2.96
N TYR A 553 46.62 -12.69 2.60
CA TYR A 553 45.33 -13.34 2.81
C TYR A 553 45.10 -13.55 4.30
N LEU A 554 46.04 -14.16 5.03
CA LEU A 554 45.88 -14.48 6.45
C LEU A 554 45.71 -13.24 7.35
N ILE A 555 46.43 -12.15 7.05
CA ILE A 555 46.28 -10.85 7.75
C ILE A 555 44.83 -10.36 7.69
N LYS A 556 44.14 -10.54 6.57
CA LYS A 556 42.79 -10.02 6.35
C LYS A 556 41.71 -10.81 7.10
N ILE A 557 41.93 -12.09 7.34
CA ILE A 557 40.91 -13.02 7.86
C ILE A 557 41.22 -13.51 9.26
N SER A 558 42.48 -13.66 9.64
CA SER A 558 42.90 -14.13 10.97
C SER A 558 44.22 -13.45 11.39
N PRO A 559 44.16 -12.15 11.76
CA PRO A 559 45.35 -11.38 12.14
C PRO A 559 46.07 -11.97 13.35
N ASP A 560 45.34 -12.60 14.27
CA ASP A 560 45.89 -13.23 15.47
C ASP A 560 46.85 -14.39 15.16
N VAL A 561 46.56 -15.17 14.10
CA VAL A 561 47.46 -16.23 13.62
C VAL A 561 48.73 -15.63 13.02
N THR A 562 48.60 -14.52 12.29
CA THR A 562 49.76 -13.80 11.70
C THR A 562 50.68 -13.27 12.80
N PHE A 563 50.11 -12.68 13.86
CA PHE A 563 50.85 -12.24 15.03
C PHE A 563 51.55 -13.42 15.71
N PHE A 564 50.83 -14.53 15.93
CA PHE A 564 51.41 -15.73 16.52
C PHE A 564 52.56 -16.31 15.71
N ILE A 565 52.46 -16.38 14.38
CA ILE A 565 53.57 -16.84 13.51
C ILE A 565 54.82 -16.00 13.77
N SER A 566 54.66 -14.67 13.78
CA SER A 566 55.78 -13.73 13.93
C SER A 566 56.47 -13.92 15.28
N GLU A 567 55.68 -14.04 16.35
CA GLU A 567 56.19 -14.21 17.71
C GLU A 567 56.81 -15.61 17.92
N ALA A 568 56.15 -16.65 17.44
CA ALA A 568 56.62 -18.03 17.60
C ALA A 568 57.95 -18.28 16.86
N VAL A 569 58.12 -17.72 15.66
CA VAL A 569 59.39 -17.78 14.91
C VAL A 569 60.50 -17.01 15.64
N ARG A 570 60.19 -15.82 16.17
CA ARG A 570 61.14 -15.01 16.95
C ARG A 570 61.67 -15.77 18.16
N VAL A 571 60.77 -16.36 18.95
CA VAL A 571 61.13 -17.17 20.13
C VAL A 571 61.95 -18.40 19.73
N HIS A 572 61.54 -19.12 18.70
CA HIS A 572 62.24 -20.31 18.21
C HIS A 572 63.68 -19.99 17.74
N ASN A 573 63.86 -18.90 16.99
CA ASN A 573 65.18 -18.50 16.50
C ASN A 573 66.10 -18.06 17.64
N ASN A 574 65.58 -17.35 18.65
CA ASN A 574 66.35 -16.96 19.83
C ASN A 574 66.81 -18.19 20.64
N GLN A 575 65.94 -19.19 20.81
CA GLN A 575 66.29 -20.45 21.48
C GLN A 575 67.33 -21.25 20.70
N SER A 576 67.23 -21.28 19.37
CA SER A 576 68.20 -21.95 18.50
C SER A 576 69.58 -21.26 18.51
N TYR A 577 69.62 -19.93 18.70
CA TYR A 577 70.88 -19.17 18.83
C TYR A 577 71.62 -19.49 20.13
N HIS A 578 70.90 -19.69 21.24
CA HIS A 578 71.51 -20.06 22.53
C HIS A 578 72.04 -21.50 22.54
N CYS A 579 71.33 -22.46 21.93
CA CYS A 579 71.84 -23.84 21.78
C CYS A 579 73.04 -23.96 20.82
N GLY A 580 73.26 -23.00 19.93
CA GLY A 580 74.40 -22.99 19.01
C GLY A 580 75.70 -22.47 19.63
N ASN A 581 75.65 -21.74 20.75
CA ASN A 581 76.81 -21.17 21.44
C ASN A 581 77.30 -22.01 22.65
N GLU A 582 76.60 -23.09 22.99
CA GLU A 582 77.00 -24.08 24.01
C GLU A 582 77.55 -25.38 23.41
N LYS A 583 77.81 -25.41 22.10
CA LYS A 583 78.58 -26.44 21.39
C LYS A 583 79.81 -25.79 20.77
#